data_AF-A0A1I1IDJ4-F1
#
_entry.id   AF-A0A1I1IDJ4-F1
#
_cell.length_a   1.000
_cell.length_b   1.000
_cell.length_c   1.000
_cell.angle_alpha   90.00
_cell.angle_beta   90.00
_cell.angle_gamma   90.00
#
_symmetry.space_group_name_H-M   'P 1'
#
loop_
_entity.id
_entity.type
_entity.pdbx_description
1 polymer ?
#
loop_
_entity_poly.entity_id
_entity_poly.type
_entity_poly.pdbx_seq_one_letter_code
_entity_poly.pdbx_strand_id
1 'polypeptide(L)'
;MKKTNNLIQMELEASKDYMLDSFVSEVTGDRLVRLTPDNVARAEAMFHTDSAYSAASNPQNEQSSAYMITKMKEYIDNSGGSYDARYNGIISEIVKRLDVENSTHINSDGVGREEITKRIVEIEIPTLLEYLKYPEDTNFELFDRISEKTNPKDGKHHGRVNPSFASKFCHYLCFFMFDGDEYQDNYPIYDSVIRDNLPKYLKHYGLNNTDITDYVVYRQAIDDVIEQSKEKISRNGFDHLVWYFFKGAKKLGRGRWSKIE
;
A
#
# COMPACT_ATOMS: atom_id res chain seq x y z
N MET A 1 -48.57 -11.69 10.70
CA MET A 1 -47.67 -12.86 10.60
C MET A 1 -46.23 -12.35 10.59
N LYS A 2 -45.40 -12.71 11.58
CA LYS A 2 -43.95 -12.47 11.49
C LYS A 2 -43.43 -13.32 10.33
N LYS A 3 -42.84 -12.70 9.30
CA LYS A 3 -42.10 -13.44 8.27
C LYS A 3 -40.96 -14.17 8.99
N THR A 4 -41.00 -15.49 9.00
CA THR A 4 -39.85 -16.30 9.39
C THR A 4 -38.76 -16.05 8.36
N ASN A 5 -37.58 -15.62 8.80
CA ASN A 5 -36.44 -15.43 7.90
C ASN A 5 -36.13 -16.77 7.22
N ASN A 6 -35.94 -16.76 5.91
CA ASN A 6 -35.42 -17.93 5.22
C ASN A 6 -33.92 -18.05 5.48
N LEU A 7 -33.32 -19.17 5.08
CA LEU A 7 -31.89 -19.45 5.32
C LEU A 7 -30.98 -18.31 4.82
N ILE A 8 -31.26 -17.74 3.65
CA ILE A 8 -30.48 -16.63 3.07
C ILE A 8 -30.55 -15.39 3.98
N GLN A 9 -31.71 -15.07 4.57
CA GLN A 9 -31.80 -13.96 5.53
C GLN A 9 -31.09 -14.27 6.84
N MET A 10 -31.06 -15.52 7.29
CA MET A 10 -30.30 -15.92 8.48
C MET A 10 -28.79 -15.83 8.24
N GLU A 11 -28.32 -16.29 7.09
CA GLU A 11 -26.92 -16.16 6.65
C GLU A 11 -26.53 -14.69 6.52
N LEU A 12 -27.39 -13.86 5.93
CA LEU A 12 -27.16 -12.41 5.84
C LEU A 12 -27.08 -11.76 7.22
N GLU A 13 -27.96 -12.13 8.16
CA GLU A 13 -27.89 -11.61 9.53
C GLU A 13 -26.60 -12.03 10.22
N ALA A 14 -26.22 -13.32 10.14
CA ALA A 14 -24.98 -13.83 10.68
C ALA A 14 -23.74 -13.17 10.04
N SER A 15 -23.82 -12.79 8.77
CA SER A 15 -22.71 -12.11 8.07
C SER A 15 -22.35 -10.75 8.69
N LYS A 16 -23.30 -10.08 9.37
CA LYS A 16 -23.06 -8.82 10.06
C LYS A 16 -22.01 -8.95 11.17
N ASP A 17 -21.93 -10.12 11.81
CA ASP A 17 -20.93 -10.39 12.87
C ASP A 17 -19.49 -10.45 12.34
N TYR A 18 -19.31 -10.55 11.02
CA TYR A 18 -18.02 -10.56 10.33
C TYR A 18 -17.66 -9.20 9.69
N MET A 19 -18.58 -8.24 9.73
CA MET A 19 -18.33 -6.90 9.21
C MET A 19 -17.29 -6.16 10.06
N LEU A 20 -16.59 -5.20 9.45
CA LEU A 20 -15.68 -4.32 10.16
C LEU A 20 -16.46 -3.38 11.09
N ASP A 21 -16.06 -3.32 12.35
CA ASP A 21 -16.68 -2.39 13.30
C ASP A 21 -16.33 -0.94 12.95
N SER A 22 -17.31 -0.06 13.06
CA SER A 22 -17.20 1.33 12.64
C SER A 22 -17.99 2.24 13.57
N PHE A 23 -17.66 3.51 13.58
CA PHE A 23 -18.33 4.52 14.38
C PHE A 23 -18.56 5.78 13.55
N VAL A 24 -19.49 6.62 13.98
CA VAL A 24 -19.67 7.96 13.42
C VAL A 24 -18.86 8.92 14.28
N SER A 25 -17.92 9.64 13.69
CA SER A 25 -17.15 10.67 14.37
C SER A 25 -18.07 11.80 14.80
N GLU A 26 -18.12 12.11 16.11
CA GLU A 26 -18.91 13.23 16.62
C GLU A 26 -18.39 14.59 16.14
N VAL A 27 -17.11 14.67 15.78
CA VAL A 27 -16.44 15.89 15.31
C VAL A 27 -16.72 16.17 13.84
N THR A 28 -16.79 15.12 13.01
CA THR A 28 -16.86 15.28 11.55
C THR A 28 -18.20 14.82 10.96
N GLY A 29 -18.94 13.98 11.68
CA GLY A 29 -20.11 13.27 11.16
C GLY A 29 -19.76 12.14 10.18
N ASP A 30 -18.48 11.89 9.90
CA ASP A 30 -18.07 10.81 9.00
C ASP A 30 -18.13 9.47 9.70
N ARG A 31 -18.52 8.43 8.95
CA ARG A 31 -18.36 7.03 9.38
C ARG A 31 -16.92 6.58 9.16
N LEU A 32 -16.26 6.16 10.23
CA LEU A 32 -14.88 5.68 10.27
C LEU A 32 -14.83 4.23 10.74
N VAL A 33 -13.87 3.45 10.25
CA VAL A 33 -13.63 2.10 10.77
C VAL A 33 -12.78 2.20 12.05
N ARG A 34 -13.08 1.38 13.05
CA ARG A 34 -12.26 1.38 14.28
C ARG A 34 -10.90 0.76 14.00
N LEU A 35 -9.83 1.39 14.46
CA LEU A 35 -8.45 0.97 14.22
C LEU A 35 -8.00 -0.15 15.17
N THR A 36 -8.83 -1.17 15.40
CA THR A 36 -8.54 -2.25 16.35
C THR A 36 -7.80 -3.42 15.70
N PRO A 37 -7.02 -4.20 16.46
CA PRO A 37 -6.39 -5.43 15.97
C PRO A 37 -7.39 -6.45 15.40
N ASP A 38 -8.60 -6.56 15.97
CA ASP A 38 -9.66 -7.45 15.45
C ASP A 38 -10.12 -7.02 14.05
N ASN A 39 -10.34 -5.73 13.85
CA ASN A 39 -10.70 -5.19 12.54
C ASN A 39 -9.58 -5.39 11.51
N VAL A 40 -8.32 -5.21 11.91
CA VAL A 40 -7.17 -5.52 11.04
C VAL A 40 -7.17 -7.01 10.68
N ALA A 41 -7.33 -7.92 11.63
CA ALA A 41 -7.37 -9.36 11.35
C ALA A 41 -8.51 -9.74 10.39
N ARG A 42 -9.69 -9.12 10.52
CA ARG A 42 -10.81 -9.29 9.57
C ARG A 42 -10.45 -8.78 8.17
N ALA A 43 -9.84 -7.60 8.07
CA ALA A 43 -9.41 -7.05 6.80
C ALA A 43 -8.35 -7.95 6.12
N GLU A 44 -7.34 -8.40 6.87
CA GLU A 44 -6.34 -9.35 6.38
C GLU A 44 -6.97 -10.66 5.90
N ALA A 45 -7.92 -11.22 6.66
CA ALA A 45 -8.64 -12.42 6.23
C ALA A 45 -9.37 -12.19 4.89
N MET A 46 -10.00 -11.02 4.72
CA MET A 46 -10.65 -10.66 3.46
C MET A 46 -9.64 -10.52 2.31
N PHE A 47 -8.48 -9.89 2.55
CA PHE A 47 -7.39 -9.79 1.57
C PHE A 47 -6.83 -11.15 1.16
N HIS A 48 -6.59 -12.06 2.11
CA HIS A 48 -6.10 -13.41 1.83
C HIS A 48 -7.08 -14.25 1.01
N THR A 49 -8.38 -14.00 1.13
CA THR A 49 -9.40 -14.70 0.34
C THR A 49 -9.64 -14.08 -1.05
N ASP A 50 -9.15 -12.87 -1.31
CA ASP A 50 -9.24 -12.25 -2.63
C ASP A 50 -8.11 -12.77 -3.53
N SER A 51 -8.49 -13.61 -4.50
CA SER A 51 -7.55 -14.29 -5.41
C SER A 51 -6.58 -13.37 -6.15
N ALA A 52 -6.95 -12.11 -6.40
CA ALA A 52 -6.07 -11.15 -7.07
C ALA A 52 -4.94 -10.71 -6.14
N TYR A 53 -5.26 -10.42 -4.88
CA TYR A 53 -4.30 -10.02 -3.86
C TYR A 53 -3.43 -11.20 -3.43
N SER A 54 -4.05 -12.36 -3.18
CA SER A 54 -3.32 -13.57 -2.79
C SER A 54 -2.33 -14.05 -3.85
N ALA A 55 -2.60 -13.82 -5.14
CA ALA A 55 -1.68 -14.20 -6.21
C ALA A 55 -0.49 -13.23 -6.33
N ALA A 56 -0.71 -11.93 -6.13
CA ALA A 56 0.32 -10.89 -6.21
C ALA A 56 1.28 -10.90 -5.00
N SER A 57 0.78 -11.24 -3.81
CA SER A 57 1.59 -11.33 -2.58
C SER A 57 2.19 -12.71 -2.33
N ASN A 58 1.97 -13.69 -3.20
CA ASN A 58 2.47 -15.06 -3.01
C ASN A 58 3.93 -15.20 -3.51
N PRO A 59 4.93 -15.36 -2.62
CA PRO A 59 6.32 -15.52 -3.01
C PRO A 59 6.61 -16.85 -3.73
N GLN A 60 5.65 -17.77 -3.83
CA GLN A 60 5.76 -19.00 -4.63
C GLN A 60 5.18 -18.84 -6.04
N ASN A 61 4.45 -17.76 -6.31
CA ASN A 61 3.96 -17.47 -7.65
C ASN A 61 5.08 -16.84 -8.47
N GLU A 62 5.69 -17.62 -9.37
CA GLU A 62 6.79 -17.18 -10.23
C GLU A 62 6.47 -15.98 -11.12
N GLN A 63 5.20 -15.58 -11.25
CA GLN A 63 4.76 -14.39 -11.99
C GLN A 63 4.59 -13.15 -11.10
N SER A 64 4.64 -13.28 -9.78
CA SER A 64 4.42 -12.19 -8.84
C SER A 64 5.65 -11.29 -8.63
N SER A 65 5.43 -10.04 -8.25
CA SER A 65 6.48 -9.16 -7.74
C SER A 65 7.12 -9.72 -6.47
N ALA A 66 6.32 -10.32 -5.57
CA ALA A 66 6.78 -10.97 -4.34
C ALA A 66 7.88 -12.01 -4.61
N TYR A 67 7.65 -12.92 -5.55
CA TYR A 67 8.65 -13.92 -5.95
C TYR A 67 9.95 -13.27 -6.45
N MET A 68 9.86 -12.22 -7.27
CA MET A 68 11.07 -11.55 -7.78
C MET A 68 11.84 -10.82 -6.68
N ILE A 69 11.14 -10.24 -5.70
CA ILE A 69 11.77 -9.61 -4.54
C ILE A 69 12.45 -10.68 -3.67
N THR A 70 11.83 -11.84 -3.46
CA THR A 70 12.50 -12.98 -2.79
C THR A 70 13.75 -13.41 -3.56
N LYS A 71 13.70 -13.45 -4.90
CA LYS A 71 14.89 -13.74 -5.72
C LYS A 71 15.96 -12.67 -5.63
N MET A 72 15.59 -11.40 -5.47
CA MET A 72 16.52 -10.31 -5.18
C MET A 72 17.20 -10.51 -3.83
N LYS A 73 16.45 -10.86 -2.78
CA LYS A 73 16.99 -11.16 -1.45
C LYS A 73 18.00 -12.30 -1.51
N GLU A 74 17.61 -13.43 -2.10
CA GLU A 74 18.50 -14.58 -2.32
C GLU A 74 19.76 -14.20 -3.11
N TYR A 75 19.63 -13.33 -4.12
CA TYR A 75 20.76 -12.86 -4.90
C TYR A 75 21.73 -12.04 -4.03
N ILE A 76 21.23 -11.07 -3.26
CA ILE A 76 22.03 -10.22 -2.39
C ILE A 76 22.77 -11.05 -1.34
N ASP A 77 22.05 -11.97 -0.67
CA ASP A 77 22.59 -12.81 0.40
C ASP A 77 23.70 -13.75 -0.10
N ASN A 78 23.59 -14.28 -1.33
CA ASN A 78 24.54 -15.26 -1.87
C ASN A 78 25.70 -14.65 -2.67
N SER A 79 25.51 -13.51 -3.33
CA SER A 79 26.50 -12.93 -4.25
C SER A 79 27.36 -11.82 -3.63
N GLY A 80 27.08 -11.41 -2.39
CA GLY A 80 27.71 -10.25 -1.78
C GLY A 80 27.36 -8.93 -2.47
N GLY A 81 26.31 -8.90 -3.30
CA GLY A 81 25.80 -7.69 -3.95
C GLY A 81 26.58 -7.24 -5.19
N SER A 82 27.04 -8.17 -6.04
CA SER A 82 27.70 -7.81 -7.30
C SER A 82 26.74 -7.09 -8.27
N TYR A 83 27.22 -6.04 -8.93
CA TYR A 83 26.51 -5.35 -10.01
C TYR A 83 26.70 -6.09 -11.32
N ASP A 84 25.73 -6.90 -11.71
CA ASP A 84 25.77 -7.64 -12.97
C ASP A 84 24.46 -7.53 -13.75
N ALA A 85 24.45 -8.13 -14.95
CA ALA A 85 23.27 -8.17 -15.80
C ALA A 85 22.09 -8.90 -15.14
N ARG A 86 22.34 -9.79 -14.16
CA ARG A 86 21.31 -10.52 -13.44
C ARG A 86 20.58 -9.61 -12.45
N TYR A 87 21.30 -8.77 -11.70
CA TYR A 87 20.68 -7.76 -10.83
C TYR A 87 19.75 -6.84 -11.62
N ASN A 88 20.22 -6.33 -12.77
CA ASN A 88 19.43 -5.45 -13.64
C ASN A 88 18.16 -6.15 -14.15
N GLY A 89 18.28 -7.42 -14.53
CA GLY A 89 17.14 -8.24 -14.96
C GLY A 89 16.11 -8.44 -13.84
N ILE A 90 16.56 -8.65 -12.60
CA ILE A 90 15.69 -8.79 -11.43
C ILE A 90 14.92 -7.48 -11.18
N ILE A 91 15.61 -6.34 -11.11
CA ILE A 91 14.96 -5.03 -10.89
C ILE A 91 13.95 -4.72 -11.99
N SER A 92 14.32 -4.95 -13.26
CA SER A 92 13.43 -4.71 -14.40
C SER A 92 12.12 -5.51 -14.30
N GLU A 93 12.21 -6.77 -13.88
CA GLU A 93 11.04 -7.63 -13.69
C GLU A 93 10.21 -7.21 -12.46
N ILE A 94 10.84 -6.81 -11.35
CA ILE A 94 10.11 -6.23 -10.20
C ILE A 94 9.30 -5.01 -10.63
N VAL A 95 9.94 -4.06 -11.33
CA VAL A 95 9.30 -2.82 -11.80
C VAL A 95 8.11 -3.12 -12.69
N LYS A 96 8.30 -4.01 -13.68
CA LYS A 96 7.25 -4.42 -14.62
C LYS A 96 6.07 -5.09 -13.92
N ARG A 97 6.33 -6.01 -12.99
CA ARG A 97 5.28 -6.77 -12.29
C ARG A 97 4.49 -5.87 -11.35
N LEU A 98 5.16 -5.05 -10.56
CA LEU A 98 4.49 -4.08 -9.70
C LEU A 98 3.60 -3.11 -10.50
N ASP A 99 4.06 -2.67 -11.66
CA ASP A 99 3.26 -1.78 -12.52
C ASP A 99 1.97 -2.45 -13.01
N VAL A 100 2.05 -3.73 -13.38
CA VAL A 100 0.90 -4.52 -13.82
C VAL A 100 -0.03 -4.84 -12.66
N GLU A 101 0.49 -5.43 -11.58
CA GLU A 101 -0.27 -5.87 -10.41
C GLU A 101 -1.03 -4.72 -9.74
N ASN A 102 -0.41 -3.54 -9.69
CA ASN A 102 -0.98 -2.38 -9.03
C ASN A 102 -1.61 -1.38 -10.01
N SER A 103 -1.62 -1.68 -11.31
CA SER A 103 -2.19 -0.82 -12.35
C SER A 103 -1.72 0.63 -12.26
N THR A 104 -0.42 0.85 -12.05
CA THR A 104 0.13 2.21 -11.90
C THR A 104 0.28 2.93 -13.24
N HIS A 105 0.33 2.17 -14.32
CA HIS A 105 0.47 2.65 -15.70
C HIS A 105 1.68 3.57 -15.89
N ILE A 106 2.81 3.26 -15.24
CA ILE A 106 4.03 4.09 -15.34
C ILE A 106 4.55 4.14 -16.78
N ASN A 107 4.29 3.12 -17.59
CA ASN A 107 4.74 3.05 -18.97
C ASN A 107 3.83 3.73 -19.99
N SER A 108 2.80 4.47 -19.54
CA SER A 108 1.93 5.23 -20.45
C SER A 108 2.63 6.38 -21.18
N ASP A 109 3.83 6.77 -20.73
CA ASP A 109 4.71 7.72 -21.40
C ASP A 109 5.74 7.05 -22.34
N GLY A 110 5.67 5.73 -22.49
CA GLY A 110 6.56 4.94 -23.34
C GLY A 110 7.94 4.62 -22.75
N VAL A 111 8.38 5.28 -21.68
CA VAL A 111 9.74 5.16 -21.12
C VAL A 111 9.78 4.83 -19.62
N GLY A 112 8.65 4.93 -18.92
CA GLY A 112 8.63 4.92 -17.46
C GLY A 112 9.24 3.67 -16.82
N ARG A 113 8.99 2.46 -17.36
CA ARG A 113 9.61 1.24 -16.83
C ARG A 113 11.12 1.25 -17.00
N GLU A 114 11.61 1.69 -18.16
CA GLU A 114 13.03 1.73 -18.48
C GLU A 114 13.77 2.74 -17.60
N GLU A 115 13.28 3.99 -17.55
CA GLU A 115 13.91 5.05 -16.76
C GLU A 115 13.88 4.75 -15.27
N ILE A 116 12.75 4.26 -14.73
CA ILE A 116 12.66 3.91 -13.30
C ILE A 116 13.59 2.74 -12.97
N THR A 117 13.62 1.70 -13.81
CA THR A 117 14.58 0.58 -13.64
C THR A 117 16.01 1.11 -13.57
N LYS A 118 16.38 2.00 -14.50
CA LYS A 118 17.72 2.58 -14.54
C LYS A 118 18.05 3.34 -13.25
N ARG A 119 17.14 4.21 -12.77
CA ARG A 119 17.34 4.96 -11.53
C ARG A 119 17.60 4.07 -10.33
N ILE A 120 16.89 2.93 -10.23
CA ILE A 120 17.05 1.97 -9.14
C ILE A 120 18.37 1.20 -9.27
N VAL A 121 18.72 0.76 -10.47
CA VAL A 121 19.96 0.01 -10.76
C VAL A 121 21.21 0.85 -10.47
N GLU A 122 21.13 2.17 -10.64
CA GLU A 122 22.21 3.11 -10.34
C GLU A 122 22.47 3.28 -8.83
N ILE A 123 21.61 2.76 -7.95
CA ILE A 123 21.78 2.80 -6.50
C ILE A 123 22.62 1.61 -6.04
N GLU A 124 23.65 1.87 -5.23
CA GLU A 124 24.47 0.84 -4.59
C GLU A 124 23.62 -0.03 -3.63
N ILE A 125 23.78 -1.36 -3.58
CA ILE A 125 22.89 -2.29 -2.86
C ILE A 125 22.93 -1.97 -1.37
N PRO A 126 24.10 -1.74 -0.74
CA PRO A 126 24.16 -1.25 0.63
C PRO A 126 23.35 0.03 0.83
N THR A 127 23.44 0.99 -0.10
CA THR A 127 22.69 2.24 -0.06
C THR A 127 21.19 2.04 -0.26
N LEU A 128 20.78 1.13 -1.17
CA LEU A 128 19.38 0.78 -1.37
C LEU A 128 18.79 0.17 -0.09
N LEU A 129 19.52 -0.74 0.56
CA LEU A 129 19.11 -1.34 1.83
C LEU A 129 19.05 -0.28 2.94
N GLU A 130 19.98 0.67 2.97
CA GLU A 130 19.96 1.80 3.91
C GLU A 130 18.73 2.68 3.71
N TYR A 131 18.43 3.08 2.47
CA TYR A 131 17.21 3.84 2.15
C TYR A 131 15.97 3.12 2.65
N LEU A 132 15.88 1.80 2.43
CA LEU A 132 14.73 1.02 2.86
C LEU A 132 14.60 0.89 4.39
N LYS A 133 15.73 0.72 5.10
CA LYS A 133 15.73 0.53 6.57
C LYS A 133 15.54 1.83 7.34
N TYR A 134 16.11 2.92 6.84
CA TYR A 134 16.17 4.20 7.53
C TYR A 134 15.68 5.34 6.61
N PRO A 135 14.38 5.31 6.21
CA PRO A 135 13.85 6.32 5.29
C PRO A 135 13.92 7.73 5.86
N GLU A 136 13.73 7.91 7.17
CA GLU A 136 13.82 9.23 7.83
C GLU A 136 15.25 9.79 7.79
N ASP A 137 16.25 8.97 8.13
CA ASP A 137 17.66 9.39 8.14
C ASP A 137 18.18 9.73 6.74
N THR A 138 17.56 9.13 5.72
CA THR A 138 17.91 9.31 4.31
C THR A 138 16.98 10.28 3.59
N ASN A 139 16.08 10.97 4.32
CA ASN A 139 15.08 11.89 3.77
C ASN A 139 14.23 11.30 2.64
N PHE A 140 13.90 10.02 2.72
CA PHE A 140 13.07 9.30 1.74
C PHE A 140 13.64 9.32 0.30
N GLU A 141 14.96 9.43 0.15
CA GLU A 141 15.66 9.55 -1.14
C GLU A 141 15.25 8.48 -2.18
N LEU A 142 15.02 7.23 -1.77
CA LEU A 142 14.56 6.17 -2.67
C LEU A 142 13.18 6.48 -3.29
N PHE A 143 12.24 6.96 -2.46
CA PHE A 143 10.92 7.37 -2.92
C PHE A 143 11.04 8.54 -3.90
N ASP A 144 11.82 9.56 -3.54
CA ASP A 144 11.99 10.76 -4.36
C ASP A 144 12.57 10.42 -5.73
N ARG A 145 13.68 9.68 -5.78
CA ARG A 145 14.31 9.22 -7.04
C ARG A 145 13.35 8.47 -7.96
N ILE A 146 12.57 7.55 -7.41
CA ILE A 146 11.61 6.78 -8.22
C ILE A 146 10.45 7.67 -8.67
N SER A 147 10.03 8.63 -7.85
CA SER A 147 8.90 9.51 -8.14
C SER A 147 9.21 10.58 -9.18
N GLU A 148 10.50 10.88 -9.42
CA GLU A 148 10.97 11.89 -10.37
C GLU A 148 10.29 11.81 -11.74
N LYS A 149 10.10 12.97 -12.36
CA LYS A 149 9.46 13.07 -13.67
C LYS A 149 10.26 12.31 -14.73
N THR A 150 9.61 11.43 -15.48
CA THR A 150 10.21 10.73 -16.63
C THR A 150 10.46 11.67 -17.82
N ASN A 151 11.33 11.28 -18.75
CA ASN A 151 11.74 12.14 -19.87
C ASN A 151 11.66 11.46 -21.25
N PRO A 152 10.45 11.19 -21.76
CA PRO A 152 10.27 10.64 -23.11
C PRO A 152 10.85 11.58 -24.17
N LYS A 153 11.70 11.04 -25.05
CA LYS A 153 12.41 11.81 -26.11
C LYS A 153 11.76 11.72 -27.49
N ASP A 154 10.56 11.15 -27.59
CA ASP A 154 9.91 10.87 -28.87
C ASP A 154 9.02 12.01 -29.40
N GLY A 155 8.90 13.11 -28.64
CA GLY A 155 8.08 14.27 -28.99
C GLY A 155 6.57 14.00 -28.98
N LYS A 156 6.12 12.80 -28.59
CA LYS A 156 4.70 12.40 -28.57
C LYS A 156 4.17 12.28 -27.15
N HIS A 157 5.00 11.79 -26.23
CA HIS A 157 4.60 11.57 -24.84
C HIS A 157 5.09 12.71 -23.94
N HIS A 158 4.35 12.93 -22.86
CA HIS A 158 4.75 13.84 -21.79
C HIS A 158 5.26 13.02 -20.59
N GLY A 159 6.39 13.47 -20.03
CA GLY A 159 6.92 12.92 -18.80
C GLY A 159 5.94 12.99 -17.64
N ARG A 160 5.97 11.98 -16.78
CA ARG A 160 5.04 11.76 -15.65
C ARG A 160 5.82 11.64 -14.36
N VAL A 161 5.26 12.18 -13.27
CA VAL A 161 5.73 11.88 -11.90
C VAL A 161 4.98 10.63 -11.41
N ASN A 162 5.67 9.79 -10.64
CA ASN A 162 5.16 8.45 -10.30
C ASN A 162 5.12 8.13 -8.79
N PRO A 163 4.61 9.02 -7.91
CA PRO A 163 4.63 8.80 -6.45
C PRO A 163 3.84 7.56 -5.99
N SER A 164 2.74 7.23 -6.67
CA SER A 164 1.97 6.00 -6.38
C SER A 164 2.79 4.73 -6.67
N PHE A 165 3.59 4.73 -7.74
CA PHE A 165 4.48 3.61 -8.03
C PHE A 165 5.66 3.59 -7.06
N ALA A 166 6.29 4.74 -6.80
CA ALA A 166 7.42 4.87 -5.88
C ALA A 166 7.09 4.30 -4.50
N SER A 167 5.96 4.71 -3.90
CA SER A 167 5.53 4.18 -2.60
C SER A 167 5.28 2.68 -2.61
N LYS A 168 4.66 2.13 -3.67
CA LYS A 168 4.43 0.69 -3.80
C LYS A 168 5.74 -0.08 -3.96
N PHE A 169 6.65 0.42 -4.78
CA PHE A 169 7.97 -0.17 -4.94
C PHE A 169 8.69 -0.23 -3.60
N CYS A 170 8.77 0.89 -2.86
CA CYS A 170 9.41 0.92 -1.55
C CYS A 170 8.70 0.00 -0.54
N HIS A 171 7.37 0.05 -0.50
CA HIS A 171 6.54 -0.80 0.37
C HIS A 171 6.81 -2.29 0.15
N TYR A 172 6.60 -2.80 -1.07
CA TYR A 172 6.75 -4.23 -1.34
C TYR A 172 8.20 -4.68 -1.18
N LEU A 173 9.17 -3.84 -1.57
CA LEU A 173 10.57 -4.18 -1.40
C LEU A 173 10.92 -4.30 0.10
N CYS A 174 10.52 -3.33 0.94
CA CYS A 174 10.66 -3.44 2.41
C CYS A 174 9.96 -4.69 2.96
N PHE A 175 8.70 -4.88 2.57
CA PHE A 175 7.83 -5.90 3.13
C PHE A 175 8.39 -7.31 2.93
N PHE A 176 8.96 -7.60 1.77
CA PHE A 176 9.51 -8.94 1.47
C PHE A 176 11.01 -9.06 1.77
N MET A 177 11.80 -7.99 1.65
CA MET A 177 13.22 -8.03 2.00
C MET A 177 13.43 -8.20 3.50
N PHE A 178 12.56 -7.62 4.33
CA PHE A 178 12.70 -7.59 5.79
C PHE A 178 11.56 -8.34 6.50
N ASP A 179 11.02 -9.38 5.87
CA ASP A 179 9.98 -10.21 6.48
C ASP A 179 10.37 -10.72 7.87
N GLY A 180 9.55 -10.37 8.88
CA GLY A 180 9.75 -10.69 10.30
C GLY A 180 10.68 -9.72 11.07
N ASP A 181 11.21 -8.68 10.41
CA ASP A 181 12.11 -7.67 11.00
C ASP A 181 11.37 -6.32 11.21
N GLU A 182 11.94 -5.44 12.02
CA GLU A 182 11.36 -4.13 12.35
C GLU A 182 11.20 -3.21 11.13
N TYR A 183 12.03 -3.40 10.09
CA TYR A 183 12.03 -2.59 8.86
C TYR A 183 10.94 -2.97 7.85
N GLN A 184 10.20 -4.05 8.10
CA GLN A 184 9.21 -4.61 7.17
C GLN A 184 8.13 -3.59 6.76
N ASP A 185 7.76 -2.70 7.68
CA ASP A 185 6.62 -1.81 7.58
C ASP A 185 7.01 -0.32 7.58
N ASN A 186 8.17 -0.01 7.00
CA ASN A 186 8.72 1.34 6.95
C ASN A 186 8.00 2.27 5.96
N TYR A 187 7.45 1.72 4.88
CA TYR A 187 6.83 2.48 3.78
C TYR A 187 5.34 2.15 3.65
N PRO A 188 4.43 3.04 4.09
CA PRO A 188 3.02 2.91 3.76
C PRO A 188 2.79 3.20 2.28
N ILE A 189 1.78 2.56 1.69
CA ILE A 189 1.42 2.77 0.28
C ILE A 189 0.76 4.14 0.13
N TYR A 190 1.19 4.92 -0.87
CA TYR A 190 0.58 6.22 -1.19
C TYR A 190 -0.65 6.06 -2.09
N ASP A 191 -1.73 5.55 -1.50
CA ASP A 191 -2.98 5.24 -2.22
C ASP A 191 -4.00 6.38 -2.12
N SER A 192 -4.77 6.57 -3.21
CA SER A 192 -5.82 7.59 -3.25
C SER A 192 -6.94 7.35 -2.24
N VAL A 193 -7.29 6.09 -1.94
CA VAL A 193 -8.33 5.76 -0.97
C VAL A 193 -7.91 6.19 0.42
N ILE A 194 -6.65 5.95 0.80
CA ILE A 194 -6.14 6.39 2.09
C ILE A 194 -6.06 7.91 2.11
N ARG A 195 -5.45 8.55 1.11
CA ARG A 195 -5.33 10.01 1.04
C ARG A 195 -6.69 10.73 1.09
N ASP A 196 -7.72 10.17 0.47
CA ASP A 196 -9.08 10.74 0.50
C ASP A 196 -9.75 10.64 1.88
N ASN A 197 -9.31 9.73 2.75
CA ASN A 197 -9.98 9.42 4.02
C ASN A 197 -9.13 9.69 5.27
N LEU A 198 -7.81 9.75 5.15
CA LEU A 198 -6.88 10.09 6.24
C LEU A 198 -7.21 11.45 6.89
N PRO A 199 -7.60 12.51 6.15
CA PRO A 199 -8.02 13.78 6.76
C PRO A 199 -9.20 13.65 7.73
N LYS A 200 -10.05 12.65 7.55
CA LYS A 200 -11.20 12.41 8.45
C LYS A 200 -10.72 11.87 9.79
N TYR A 201 -9.74 10.97 9.79
CA TYR A 201 -9.10 10.49 11.01
C TYR A 201 -8.30 11.60 11.69
N LEU A 202 -7.51 12.37 10.94
CA LEU A 202 -6.76 13.51 11.49
C LEU A 202 -7.70 14.47 12.22
N LYS A 203 -8.80 14.87 11.57
CA LYS A 203 -9.80 15.75 12.19
C LYS A 203 -10.51 15.09 13.38
N HIS A 204 -10.82 13.81 13.32
CA HIS A 204 -11.43 13.07 14.43
C HIS A 204 -10.54 13.07 15.68
N TYR A 205 -9.24 12.83 15.51
CA TYR A 205 -8.26 12.82 16.60
C TYR A 205 -7.74 14.21 16.99
N GLY A 206 -8.24 15.28 16.37
CA GLY A 206 -7.78 16.65 16.64
C GLY A 206 -6.33 16.92 16.21
N LEU A 207 -5.82 16.14 15.25
CA LEU A 207 -4.48 16.29 14.68
C LEU A 207 -4.47 17.38 13.61
N ASN A 208 -3.32 18.00 13.39
CA ASN A 208 -3.17 19.05 12.39
C ASN A 208 -3.49 18.50 11.00
N ASN A 209 -4.31 19.22 10.25
CA ASN A 209 -4.62 18.87 8.87
C ASN A 209 -3.45 19.32 7.99
N THR A 210 -2.46 18.44 7.86
CA THR A 210 -1.22 18.68 7.11
C THR A 210 -1.42 18.47 5.61
N ASP A 211 -0.50 18.98 4.80
CA ASP A 211 -0.50 18.73 3.36
C ASP A 211 -0.04 17.30 3.05
N ILE A 212 -0.97 16.36 3.17
CA ILE A 212 -0.74 14.93 2.87
C ILE A 212 -0.53 14.66 1.36
N THR A 213 -0.37 15.70 0.53
CA THR A 213 0.17 15.54 -0.83
C THR A 213 1.67 15.25 -0.83
N ASP A 214 2.36 15.65 0.24
CA ASP A 214 3.74 15.27 0.54
C ASP A 214 3.79 13.86 1.19
N TYR A 215 4.72 13.01 0.73
CA TYR A 215 4.80 11.61 1.18
C TYR A 215 5.31 11.48 2.61
N VAL A 216 6.27 12.32 3.02
CA VAL A 216 6.83 12.32 4.38
C VAL A 216 5.74 12.71 5.37
N VAL A 217 5.02 13.79 5.05
CA VAL A 217 3.86 14.25 5.83
C VAL A 217 2.76 13.20 5.86
N TYR A 218 2.49 12.53 4.74
CA TYR A 218 1.50 11.47 4.67
C TYR A 218 1.83 10.28 5.59
N ARG A 219 3.10 9.83 5.59
CA ARG A 219 3.53 8.73 6.47
C ARG A 219 3.44 9.14 7.94
N GLN A 220 3.92 10.34 8.29
CA GLN A 220 3.82 10.84 9.66
C GLN A 220 2.35 10.96 10.12
N ALA A 221 1.47 11.43 9.24
CA ALA A 221 0.04 11.52 9.55
C ALA A 221 -0.60 10.15 9.85
N ILE A 222 -0.15 9.07 9.20
CA ILE A 222 -0.59 7.71 9.53
C ILE A 222 -0.09 7.32 10.93
N ASP A 223 1.18 7.59 11.23
CA ASP A 223 1.77 7.27 12.54
C ASP A 223 1.05 7.98 13.68
N ASP A 224 0.82 9.28 13.51
CA ASP A 224 0.09 10.09 14.50
C ASP A 224 -1.32 9.53 14.73
N VAL A 225 -2.02 9.11 13.67
CA VAL A 225 -3.37 8.52 13.78
C VAL A 225 -3.33 7.18 14.52
N ILE A 226 -2.37 6.30 14.20
CA ILE A 226 -2.20 5.01 14.90
C ILE A 226 -1.88 5.27 16.37
N GLU A 227 -0.96 6.18 16.67
CA GLU A 227 -0.60 6.53 18.05
C GLU A 227 -1.79 7.09 18.84
N GLN A 228 -2.55 8.03 18.26
CA GLN A 228 -3.73 8.60 18.91
C GLN A 228 -4.87 7.59 19.09
N SER A 229 -4.95 6.58 18.24
CA SER A 229 -5.91 5.49 18.41
C SER A 229 -5.65 4.66 19.67
N LYS A 230 -4.39 4.65 20.16
CA LYS A 230 -3.89 3.83 21.28
C LYS A 230 -4.00 2.31 21.04
N GLU A 231 -4.28 1.92 19.81
CA GLU A 231 -4.35 0.53 19.39
C GLU A 231 -2.99 0.09 18.84
N LYS A 232 -2.68 -1.20 19.00
CA LYS A 232 -1.43 -1.77 18.50
C LYS A 232 -1.65 -2.38 17.13
N ILE A 233 -1.60 -1.55 16.09
CA ILE A 233 -1.69 -1.96 14.69
C ILE A 233 -0.47 -1.46 13.89
N SER A 234 -0.14 -2.16 12.80
CA SER A 234 0.92 -1.77 11.86
C SER A 234 0.41 -0.75 10.83
N ARG A 235 1.31 -0.05 10.13
CA ARG A 235 0.97 0.81 8.99
C ARG A 235 0.34 -0.02 7.87
N ASN A 236 0.87 -1.22 7.60
CA ASN A 236 0.25 -2.16 6.68
C ASN A 236 -1.19 -2.51 7.08
N GLY A 237 -1.40 -2.84 8.37
CA GLY A 237 -2.73 -3.14 8.90
C GLY A 237 -3.68 -1.94 8.82
N PHE A 238 -3.18 -0.73 9.07
CA PHE A 238 -3.93 0.51 8.87
C PHE A 238 -4.32 0.70 7.40
N ASP A 239 -3.38 0.56 6.46
CA ASP A 239 -3.63 0.71 5.02
C ASP A 239 -4.71 -0.26 4.56
N HIS A 240 -4.52 -1.56 4.80
CA HIS A 240 -5.47 -2.60 4.43
C HIS A 240 -6.85 -2.35 5.04
N LEU A 241 -6.92 -2.03 6.33
CA LEU A 241 -8.19 -1.79 7.02
C LEU A 241 -8.96 -0.60 6.44
N VAL A 242 -8.30 0.55 6.33
CA VAL A 242 -8.92 1.79 5.82
C VAL A 242 -9.29 1.61 4.35
N TRP A 243 -8.40 1.03 3.56
CA TRP A 243 -8.64 0.79 2.14
C TRP A 243 -9.84 -0.12 1.93
N TYR A 244 -9.93 -1.25 2.65
CA TYR A 244 -11.02 -2.23 2.45
C TYR A 244 -12.37 -1.61 2.81
N PHE A 245 -12.43 -0.94 3.96
CA PHE A 245 -13.64 -0.26 4.43
C PHE A 245 -14.14 0.79 3.43
N PHE A 246 -13.27 1.70 2.98
CA PHE A 246 -13.69 2.80 2.11
C PHE A 246 -13.83 2.41 0.63
N LYS A 247 -13.09 1.42 0.14
CA LYS A 247 -13.27 0.92 -1.23
C LYS A 247 -14.61 0.19 -1.36
N GLY A 248 -14.99 -0.62 -0.37
CA GLY A 248 -16.32 -1.22 -0.27
C GLY A 248 -17.42 -0.16 -0.26
N ALA A 249 -17.23 0.92 0.51
CA ALA A 249 -18.18 2.02 0.56
C ALA A 249 -18.31 2.81 -0.77
N LYS A 250 -17.20 3.04 -1.49
CA LYS A 250 -17.22 3.68 -2.83
C LYS A 250 -18.01 2.85 -3.84
N LYS A 251 -17.90 1.52 -3.83
CA LYS A 251 -18.65 0.62 -4.74
C LYS A 251 -20.16 0.60 -4.49
N LEU A 252 -20.61 0.85 -3.25
CA LEU A 252 -22.03 0.82 -2.87
C LEU A 252 -22.77 2.16 -3.08
N GLY A 253 -22.04 3.24 -3.37
CA GLY A 253 -22.58 4.59 -3.46
C GLY A 253 -22.86 5.21 -2.09
N ARG A 254 -22.51 6.49 -1.91
CA ARG A 254 -22.57 7.23 -0.62
C ARG A 254 -23.95 7.24 0.08
N GLY A 255 -25.03 6.83 -0.60
CA GLY A 255 -26.40 6.83 -0.07
C GLY A 255 -26.99 5.47 0.35
N ARG A 256 -26.21 4.36 0.29
CA ARG A 256 -26.76 3.01 0.51
C ARG A 256 -26.46 2.42 1.90
N TRP A 257 -25.53 3.00 2.65
CA TRP A 257 -25.22 2.56 4.02
C TRP A 257 -26.29 2.96 5.05
N SER A 258 -27.07 4.01 4.78
CA SER A 258 -28.20 4.44 5.63
C SER A 258 -29.43 3.52 5.54
N LYS A 259 -29.34 2.40 4.81
CA LYS A 259 -30.44 1.43 4.63
C LYS A 259 -30.08 0.01 5.07
N ILE A 260 -28.93 -0.18 5.72
CA ILE A 260 -28.48 -1.51 6.21
C ILE A 260 -28.68 -1.63 7.75
N GLU A 261 -29.28 -0.63 8.39
CA GLU A 261 -29.80 -0.74 9.76
C GLU A 261 -31.17 -1.45 9.79
#